data_AF-A0A7Y5NSH1-F1
#
_entry.id   AF-A0A7Y5NSH1-F1
#
_cell.length_a   1.000
_cell.length_b   1.000
_cell.length_c   1.000
_cell.angle_alpha   90.00
_cell.angle_beta   90.00
_cell.angle_gamma   90.00
#
_symmetry.space_group_name_H-M   'P 1'
#
loop_
_entity.id
_entity.type
_entity.pdbx_description
1 polymer ?
#
loop_
_entity_poly.entity_id
_entity_poly.type
_entity_poly.pdbx_seq_one_letter_code
_entity_poly.pdbx_strand_id
1 'polypeptide(L)'
;MRGISALVFVLLCVPSAAFAREFRVQDIPNGDTFTCLNCHGELEAKTFSKFGTQARQHLLVGGPVQEAHVDWTSLCPLDADQDGKTNGEELGDPDCTWVAGDPDPGGPVTNPGKGGAAQVCGNGHLDDGEDCEGSDLHQTDCLAVDAGIGELACTAECTYDYSDCSKPPPGWEDDGGDDSAPVEEEGCSATGRAPSALAALLAAGCLAAAITRRRRC
;
A
#
# COMPACT_ATOMS: atom_id res chain seq x y z
N MET A 1 56.40 -28.60 -17.63
CA MET A 1 55.47 -27.45 -17.61
C MET A 1 54.08 -27.96 -18.01
N ARG A 2 53.19 -28.23 -17.05
CA ARG A 2 51.81 -28.66 -17.32
C ARG A 2 50.92 -27.44 -17.09
N GLY A 3 50.36 -26.89 -18.17
CA GLY A 3 49.47 -25.73 -18.12
C GLY A 3 48.13 -26.12 -17.51
N ILE A 4 47.77 -25.51 -16.39
CA ILE A 4 46.45 -25.63 -15.79
C ILE A 4 45.53 -24.74 -16.63
N SER A 5 44.69 -25.33 -17.48
CA SER A 5 43.60 -24.59 -18.14
C SER A 5 42.57 -24.24 -17.07
N ALA A 6 42.50 -22.97 -16.70
CA ALA A 6 41.42 -22.45 -15.86
C ALA A 6 40.15 -22.40 -16.71
N LEU A 7 39.25 -23.36 -16.49
CA LEU A 7 37.93 -23.35 -17.10
C LEU A 7 37.11 -22.25 -16.40
N VAL A 8 36.90 -21.12 -17.07
CA VAL A 8 36.04 -20.03 -16.57
C VAL A 8 34.59 -20.49 -16.73
N PHE A 9 33.97 -20.90 -15.62
CA PHE A 9 32.52 -21.14 -15.57
C PHE A 9 31.80 -19.79 -15.60
N VAL A 10 31.22 -19.45 -16.76
CA VAL A 10 30.31 -18.31 -16.86
C VAL A 10 28.97 -18.72 -16.25
N LEU A 11 28.70 -18.24 -15.04
CA LEU A 11 27.43 -18.44 -14.34
C LEU A 11 26.36 -17.58 -15.05
N LEU A 12 25.56 -18.20 -15.93
CA LEU A 12 24.37 -17.58 -16.51
C LEU A 12 23.29 -17.45 -15.44
N CYS A 13 23.12 -16.25 -14.88
CA CYS A 13 21.92 -15.90 -14.11
C CYS A 13 20.73 -15.87 -15.08
N VAL A 14 19.93 -16.93 -15.10
CA VAL A 14 18.63 -16.91 -15.76
C VAL A 14 17.69 -16.10 -14.87
N PRO A 15 17.19 -14.93 -15.29
CA PRO A 15 16.20 -14.21 -14.51
C PRO A 15 14.93 -15.08 -14.44
N SER A 16 14.49 -15.38 -13.23
CA SER A 16 13.18 -16.01 -13.03
C SER A 16 12.12 -14.96 -13.34
N ALA A 17 11.15 -15.30 -14.19
CA ALA A 17 9.99 -14.44 -14.39
C ALA A 17 9.19 -14.38 -13.09
N ALA A 18 9.14 -13.21 -12.46
CA ALA A 18 8.17 -12.94 -11.41
C ALA A 18 6.84 -12.60 -12.11
N PHE A 19 5.96 -13.58 -12.25
CA PHE A 19 4.61 -13.33 -12.71
C PHE A 19 3.80 -12.68 -11.59
N ALA A 20 3.18 -11.54 -11.87
CA ALA A 20 2.09 -11.05 -11.04
C ALA A 20 1.00 -12.12 -11.00
N ARG A 21 0.37 -12.33 -9.84
CA ARG A 21 -0.66 -13.36 -9.65
C ARG A 21 -2.01 -12.88 -10.18
N GLU A 22 -2.00 -12.39 -11.42
CA GLU A 22 -3.13 -11.74 -12.09
C GLU A 22 -4.32 -12.69 -12.26
N PHE A 23 -4.08 -14.01 -12.30
CA PHE A 23 -5.13 -15.02 -12.38
C PHE A 23 -6.17 -14.89 -11.25
N ARG A 24 -5.80 -14.36 -10.08
CA ARG A 24 -6.74 -14.19 -8.95
C ARG A 24 -7.80 -13.12 -9.18
N VAL A 25 -7.56 -12.22 -10.11
CA VAL A 25 -8.58 -11.26 -10.55
C VAL A 25 -9.73 -12.00 -11.23
N GLN A 26 -9.48 -13.17 -11.81
CA GLN A 26 -10.48 -14.01 -12.47
C GLN A 26 -11.14 -15.02 -11.51
N ASP A 27 -10.69 -15.08 -10.24
CA ASP A 27 -11.29 -15.93 -9.22
C ASP A 27 -12.46 -15.23 -8.49
N ILE A 28 -12.82 -14.01 -8.89
CA ILE A 28 -13.88 -13.17 -8.30
C ILE A 28 -14.73 -12.54 -9.42
N PRO A 29 -16.04 -12.32 -9.21
CA PRO A 29 -16.88 -11.66 -10.20
C PRO A 29 -16.47 -10.20 -10.38
N ASN A 30 -16.61 -9.68 -11.60
CA ASN A 30 -16.28 -8.30 -11.97
C ASN A 30 -14.83 -7.89 -11.62
N GLY A 31 -13.92 -8.85 -11.39
CA GLY A 31 -12.57 -8.57 -10.91
C GLY A 31 -11.79 -7.67 -11.85
N ASP A 32 -12.00 -7.76 -13.16
CA ASP A 32 -11.34 -6.90 -14.15
C ASP A 32 -11.73 -5.42 -14.03
N THR A 33 -12.81 -5.09 -13.32
CA THR A 33 -13.24 -3.69 -13.11
C THR A 33 -12.20 -2.91 -12.32
N PHE A 34 -11.69 -3.48 -11.23
CA PHE A 34 -10.65 -2.87 -10.40
C PHE A 34 -9.29 -3.57 -10.55
N THR A 35 -9.24 -4.68 -11.29
CA THR A 35 -8.06 -5.47 -11.60
C THR A 35 -7.30 -5.85 -10.33
N CYS A 36 -6.01 -5.54 -10.25
CA CYS A 36 -5.19 -5.78 -9.07
C CYS A 36 -5.55 -4.91 -7.87
N LEU A 37 -6.27 -3.80 -8.05
CA LEU A 37 -6.68 -2.93 -6.94
C LEU A 37 -7.80 -3.54 -6.08
N ASN A 38 -8.44 -4.64 -6.51
CA ASN A 38 -9.26 -5.42 -5.60
C ASN A 38 -8.41 -5.92 -4.42
N CYS A 39 -7.22 -6.46 -4.71
CA CYS A 39 -6.36 -7.12 -3.74
C CYS A 39 -5.23 -6.23 -3.19
N HIS A 40 -4.89 -5.15 -3.88
CA HIS A 40 -3.75 -4.31 -3.55
C HIS A 40 -4.18 -2.87 -3.27
N GLY A 41 -3.57 -2.24 -2.26
CA GLY A 41 -3.85 -0.85 -1.90
C GLY A 41 -3.35 0.16 -2.94
N GLU A 42 -2.42 -0.25 -3.81
CA GLU A 42 -1.87 0.57 -4.86
C GLU A 42 -1.40 -0.24 -6.08
N LEU A 43 -1.21 0.44 -7.21
CA LEU A 43 -0.80 -0.17 -8.49
C LEU A 43 0.61 -0.77 -8.48
N GLU A 44 1.45 -0.37 -7.52
CA GLU A 44 2.76 -0.97 -7.29
C GLU A 44 2.70 -2.29 -6.50
N ALA A 45 1.52 -2.66 -5.97
CA ALA A 45 1.27 -3.91 -5.24
C ALA A 45 2.26 -4.18 -4.09
N LYS A 46 2.69 -3.12 -3.38
CA LYS A 46 3.57 -3.24 -2.19
C LYS A 46 2.77 -3.64 -0.96
N THR A 47 1.50 -3.24 -0.90
CA THR A 47 0.57 -3.56 0.18
C THR A 47 -0.63 -4.38 -0.32
N PHE A 48 -1.32 -5.03 0.61
CA PHE A 48 -2.63 -5.64 0.35
C PHE A 48 -3.71 -4.69 0.85
N SER A 49 -4.83 -4.62 0.11
CA SER A 49 -6.07 -4.03 0.65
C SER A 49 -6.62 -4.90 1.78
N LYS A 50 -7.65 -4.42 2.49
CA LYS A 50 -8.37 -5.24 3.47
C LYS A 50 -8.92 -6.52 2.80
N PHE A 51 -9.59 -6.38 1.65
CA PHE A 51 -9.99 -7.50 0.78
C PHE A 51 -8.85 -8.42 0.39
N GLY A 52 -7.73 -7.89 -0.12
CA GLY A 52 -6.61 -8.72 -0.55
C GLY A 52 -5.97 -9.52 0.58
N THR A 53 -5.97 -8.98 1.79
CA THR A 53 -5.54 -9.71 3.00
C THR A 53 -6.50 -10.84 3.32
N GLN A 54 -7.81 -10.60 3.26
CA GLN A 54 -8.83 -11.62 3.49
C GLN A 54 -8.84 -12.69 2.40
N ALA A 55 -8.77 -12.33 1.12
CA ALA A 55 -8.67 -13.25 -0.01
C ALA A 55 -7.46 -14.21 0.12
N ARG A 56 -6.36 -13.74 0.72
CA ARG A 56 -5.18 -14.59 0.98
C ARG A 56 -5.41 -15.61 2.11
N GLN A 57 -6.32 -15.34 3.04
CA GLN A 57 -6.73 -16.27 4.09
C GLN A 57 -7.77 -17.27 3.57
N HIS A 58 -8.53 -16.90 2.54
CA HIS A 58 -9.57 -17.69 1.89
C HIS A 58 -9.11 -18.22 0.53
N LEU A 59 -8.04 -19.02 0.53
CA LEU A 59 -7.56 -19.72 -0.66
C LEU A 59 -8.00 -21.18 -0.62
N LEU A 60 -8.32 -21.73 -1.80
CA LEU A 60 -8.59 -23.16 -1.94
C LEU A 60 -7.39 -23.97 -1.43
N VAL A 61 -7.67 -24.99 -0.62
CA VAL A 61 -6.64 -25.79 0.04
C VAL A 61 -5.96 -26.72 -0.98
N GLY A 62 -4.64 -26.60 -1.11
CA GLY A 62 -3.81 -27.51 -1.89
C GLY A 62 -2.66 -26.80 -2.60
N GLY A 63 -1.47 -27.41 -2.58
CA GLY A 63 -0.31 -26.88 -3.29
C GLY A 63 0.29 -25.60 -2.68
N PRO A 64 1.20 -24.93 -3.40
CA PRO A 64 1.84 -23.71 -2.94
C PRO A 64 0.89 -22.50 -3.00
N VAL A 65 0.96 -21.64 -1.97
CA VAL A 65 0.16 -20.40 -1.87
C VAL A 65 0.35 -19.47 -3.07
N GLN A 66 1.42 -19.63 -3.84
CA GLN A 66 1.69 -18.86 -5.06
C GLN A 66 0.75 -19.23 -6.22
N GLU A 67 0.22 -20.45 -6.22
CA GLU A 67 -0.61 -21.03 -7.29
C GLU A 67 -2.06 -21.26 -6.83
N ALA A 68 -2.32 -21.21 -5.52
CA ALA A 68 -3.66 -21.36 -4.96
C ALA A 68 -4.62 -20.27 -5.46
N HIS A 69 -5.84 -20.67 -5.79
CA HIS A 69 -6.93 -19.80 -6.24
C HIS A 69 -7.76 -19.32 -5.07
N VAL A 70 -8.46 -18.21 -5.23
CA VAL A 70 -9.38 -17.68 -4.22
C VAL A 70 -10.58 -18.61 -4.07
N ASP A 71 -10.95 -18.92 -2.84
CA ASP A 71 -12.19 -19.61 -2.51
C ASP A 71 -13.32 -18.57 -2.39
N TRP A 72 -13.90 -18.21 -3.54
CA TRP A 72 -14.96 -17.19 -3.58
C TRP A 72 -16.16 -17.55 -2.70
N THR A 73 -16.51 -18.83 -2.58
CA THR A 73 -17.65 -19.28 -1.76
C THR A 73 -17.47 -18.90 -0.29
N SER A 74 -16.25 -18.96 0.26
CA SER A 74 -15.99 -18.55 1.64
C SER A 74 -15.65 -17.07 1.80
N LEU A 75 -15.20 -16.41 0.74
CA LEU A 75 -14.85 -14.97 0.74
C LEU A 75 -16.06 -14.06 0.48
N CYS A 76 -16.97 -14.44 -0.41
CA CYS A 76 -18.12 -13.64 -0.85
C CYS A 76 -18.99 -13.06 0.28
N PRO A 77 -19.38 -13.83 1.32
CA PRO A 77 -20.31 -13.33 2.34
C PRO A 77 -19.64 -12.42 3.38
N LEU A 78 -18.34 -12.16 3.27
CA LEU A 78 -17.60 -11.33 4.20
C LEU A 78 -17.63 -9.87 3.77
N ASP A 79 -17.58 -8.96 4.73
CA ASP A 79 -17.39 -7.52 4.51
C ASP A 79 -15.93 -7.21 4.85
N ALA A 80 -15.07 -7.20 3.83
CA ALA A 80 -13.64 -7.12 4.04
C ALA A 80 -13.19 -5.74 4.49
N ASP A 81 -13.76 -4.70 3.90
CA ASP A 81 -13.38 -3.32 4.18
C ASP A 81 -14.22 -2.61 5.25
N GLN A 82 -15.26 -3.30 5.72
CA GLN A 82 -16.17 -2.95 6.82
C GLN A 82 -17.09 -1.79 6.47
N ASP A 83 -17.51 -1.72 5.20
CA ASP A 83 -18.37 -0.63 4.72
C ASP A 83 -19.88 -0.94 4.83
N GLY A 84 -20.22 -2.08 5.40
CA GLY A 84 -21.59 -2.54 5.57
C GLY A 84 -22.15 -3.28 4.36
N LYS A 85 -21.35 -3.47 3.30
CA LYS A 85 -21.65 -4.38 2.19
C LYS A 85 -20.71 -5.56 2.21
N THR A 86 -21.25 -6.73 1.86
CA THR A 86 -20.42 -7.90 1.63
C THR A 86 -19.65 -7.77 0.31
N ASN A 87 -18.50 -8.44 0.22
CA ASN A 87 -17.70 -8.57 -0.99
C ASN A 87 -18.58 -8.98 -2.20
N GLY A 88 -19.55 -9.87 -1.96
CA GLY A 88 -20.56 -10.26 -2.93
C GLY A 88 -21.45 -9.11 -3.39
N GLU A 89 -22.08 -8.38 -2.47
CA GLU A 89 -22.90 -7.21 -2.79
C GLU A 89 -22.13 -6.15 -3.59
N GLU A 90 -20.84 -5.98 -3.30
CA GLU A 90 -19.97 -5.02 -3.97
C GLU A 90 -19.53 -5.45 -5.36
N LEU A 91 -19.21 -6.73 -5.55
CA LEU A 91 -18.78 -7.28 -6.84
C LEU A 91 -19.95 -7.80 -7.70
N GLY A 92 -21.19 -7.55 -7.29
CA GLY A 92 -22.40 -7.84 -8.05
C GLY A 92 -22.97 -9.25 -7.88
N ASP A 93 -22.49 -10.00 -6.89
CA ASP A 93 -22.97 -11.34 -6.50
C ASP A 93 -23.54 -11.35 -5.06
N PRO A 94 -24.63 -10.61 -4.77
CA PRO A 94 -25.18 -10.47 -3.42
C PRO A 94 -25.68 -11.79 -2.82
N ASP A 95 -26.05 -12.75 -3.67
CA ASP A 95 -26.55 -14.07 -3.24
C ASP A 95 -25.41 -15.11 -3.13
N CYS A 96 -24.15 -14.73 -3.39
CA CYS A 96 -22.97 -15.60 -3.37
C CYS A 96 -23.13 -16.87 -4.22
N THR A 97 -23.64 -16.71 -5.43
CA THR A 97 -23.95 -17.80 -6.37
C THR A 97 -22.98 -17.92 -7.53
N TRP A 98 -22.17 -16.88 -7.78
CA TRP A 98 -21.20 -16.89 -8.87
C TRP A 98 -20.09 -17.91 -8.60
N VAL A 99 -19.63 -18.59 -9.64
CA VAL A 99 -18.44 -19.45 -9.58
C VAL A 99 -17.44 -19.07 -10.68
N ALA A 100 -16.16 -19.31 -10.41
CA ALA A 100 -15.07 -18.97 -11.34
C ALA A 100 -15.33 -19.54 -12.76
N GLY A 101 -15.35 -18.64 -13.74
CA GLY A 101 -15.66 -18.93 -15.14
C GLY A 101 -17.07 -18.57 -15.59
N ASP A 102 -17.98 -18.25 -14.66
CA ASP A 102 -19.28 -17.67 -15.00
C ASP A 102 -19.13 -16.25 -15.55
N PRO A 103 -20.06 -15.79 -16.42
CA PRO A 103 -20.07 -14.41 -16.86
C PRO A 103 -20.27 -13.47 -15.67
N ASP A 104 -19.62 -12.30 -15.73
CA ASP A 104 -19.75 -11.28 -14.70
C ASP A 104 -21.22 -10.84 -14.52
N PRO A 105 -21.73 -10.77 -13.27
CA PRO A 105 -23.02 -10.19 -12.98
C PRO A 105 -23.10 -8.73 -13.45
N GLY A 106 -24.23 -8.35 -14.04
CA GLY A 106 -24.47 -6.96 -14.45
C GLY A 106 -24.92 -6.08 -13.28
N GLY A 107 -24.56 -4.80 -13.32
CA GLY A 107 -24.97 -3.82 -12.30
C GLY A 107 -23.81 -2.89 -11.93
N PRO A 108 -24.05 -1.91 -11.04
CA PRO A 108 -22.97 -1.14 -10.45
C PRO A 108 -22.19 -2.02 -9.46
N VAL A 109 -20.86 -1.90 -9.48
CA VAL A 109 -19.95 -2.58 -8.54
C VAL A 109 -19.08 -1.56 -7.79
N THR A 110 -18.65 -1.91 -6.59
CA THR A 110 -17.67 -1.17 -5.77
C THR A 110 -16.44 -2.01 -5.49
N ASN A 111 -15.35 -1.37 -5.04
CA ASN A 111 -14.11 -2.09 -4.78
C ASN A 111 -14.13 -2.61 -3.34
N PRO A 112 -14.08 -3.94 -3.14
CA PRO A 112 -14.30 -4.54 -1.83
C PRO A 112 -13.14 -4.38 -0.84
N GLY A 113 -12.02 -3.87 -1.32
CA GLY A 113 -10.86 -3.53 -0.50
C GLY A 113 -10.78 -2.05 -0.17
N LYS A 114 -11.77 -1.24 -0.57
CA LYS A 114 -11.77 0.20 -0.45
C LYS A 114 -13.11 0.64 0.14
N GLY A 115 -13.14 0.66 1.48
CA GLY A 115 -14.33 0.97 2.25
C GLY A 115 -15.07 2.16 1.67
N GLY A 116 -16.25 1.90 1.13
CA GLY A 116 -17.11 2.92 0.56
C GLY A 116 -17.77 3.70 1.68
N ALA A 117 -17.13 4.76 2.18
CA ALA A 117 -17.79 5.81 2.98
C ALA A 117 -18.73 5.31 4.10
N ALA A 118 -18.39 4.20 4.75
CA ALA A 118 -18.90 3.85 6.07
C ALA A 118 -17.81 4.02 7.14
N GLN A 119 -16.95 5.01 6.90
CA GLN A 119 -16.67 6.02 7.94
C GLN A 119 -17.98 6.78 8.20
N VAL A 120 -18.90 6.16 8.94
CA VAL A 120 -20.13 6.85 9.34
C VAL A 120 -19.76 7.68 10.56
N CYS A 121 -19.34 8.91 10.28
CA CYS A 121 -19.10 9.84 11.36
C CYS A 121 -20.37 10.03 12.19
N GLY A 122 -20.24 9.96 13.52
CA GLY A 122 -21.35 10.04 14.45
C GLY A 122 -22.04 8.69 14.74
N ASN A 123 -21.39 7.56 14.44
CA ASN A 123 -21.89 6.22 14.77
C ASN A 123 -21.55 5.75 16.21
N GLY A 124 -20.74 6.52 16.94
CA GLY A 124 -20.26 6.23 18.28
C GLY A 124 -19.10 5.23 18.36
N HIS A 125 -18.45 4.92 17.24
CA HIS A 125 -17.28 4.05 17.14
C HIS A 125 -16.16 4.73 16.36
N LEU A 126 -14.94 4.72 16.90
CA LEU A 126 -13.78 5.31 16.23
C LEU A 126 -13.22 4.31 15.20
N ASP A 127 -13.54 4.52 13.93
CA ASP A 127 -13.22 3.61 12.83
C ASP A 127 -11.82 3.87 12.23
N ASP A 128 -11.22 2.83 11.63
CA ASP A 128 -9.92 2.92 10.96
C ASP A 128 -9.99 3.92 9.79
N GLY A 129 -9.32 5.06 9.94
CA GLY A 129 -9.27 6.16 8.96
C GLY A 129 -10.04 7.42 9.39
N GLU A 130 -10.79 7.37 10.49
CA GLU A 130 -11.34 8.57 11.14
C GLU A 130 -10.25 9.24 11.98
N ASP A 131 -10.19 10.57 11.96
CA ASP A 131 -9.29 11.28 12.88
C ASP A 131 -9.86 11.25 14.31
N CYS A 132 -11.19 11.20 14.45
CA CYS A 132 -11.93 11.27 15.70
C CYS A 132 -13.39 10.83 15.51
N GLU A 133 -14.12 10.55 16.60
CA GLU A 133 -15.56 10.21 16.61
C GLU A 133 -16.28 10.93 17.76
N GLY A 134 -16.98 12.03 17.45
CA GLY A 134 -17.66 12.84 18.45
C GLY A 134 -16.70 13.39 19.52
N SER A 135 -16.71 12.79 20.72
CA SER A 135 -15.78 13.10 21.81
C SER A 135 -14.62 12.11 21.96
N ASP A 136 -14.64 11.01 21.21
CA ASP A 136 -13.57 10.02 21.18
C ASP A 136 -12.51 10.49 20.18
N LEU A 137 -11.55 11.25 20.68
CA LEU A 137 -10.47 11.80 19.90
C LEU A 137 -9.28 10.82 19.98
N HIS A 138 -8.75 10.36 18.84
CA HIS A 138 -7.55 9.51 18.83
C HIS A 138 -6.38 10.13 19.61
N GLN A 139 -6.39 11.45 19.77
CA GLN A 139 -5.42 12.25 20.52
C GLN A 139 -6.12 13.11 21.58
N THR A 140 -5.41 13.47 22.65
CA THR A 140 -6.02 14.11 23.82
C THR A 140 -6.31 15.60 23.68
N ASP A 141 -5.57 16.32 22.84
CA ASP A 141 -5.64 17.79 22.72
C ASP A 141 -4.88 18.31 21.48
N CYS A 142 -4.97 19.63 21.23
CA CYS A 142 -4.27 20.30 20.13
C CYS A 142 -2.74 20.15 20.21
N LEU A 143 -2.17 19.90 21.40
CA LEU A 143 -0.71 19.76 21.57
C LEU A 143 -0.25 18.40 21.06
N ALA A 144 -1.04 17.35 21.30
CA ALA A 144 -0.76 15.99 20.83
C ALA A 144 -0.76 15.85 19.28
N VAL A 145 -1.39 16.79 18.58
CA VAL A 145 -1.44 16.85 17.10
C VAL A 145 -0.61 18.01 16.52
N ASP A 146 0.30 18.61 17.31
CA ASP A 146 1.16 19.73 16.89
C ASP A 146 0.39 20.96 16.36
N ALA A 147 -0.86 21.17 16.83
CA ALA A 147 -1.70 22.30 16.47
C ALA A 147 -1.65 23.48 17.48
N GLY A 148 -0.86 23.35 18.55
CA GLY A 148 -0.65 24.39 19.57
C GLY A 148 -1.36 24.06 20.89
N ILE A 149 -1.87 25.07 21.57
CA ILE A 149 -2.70 24.89 22.77
C ILE A 149 -4.17 25.08 22.42
N GLY A 150 -5.07 24.41 23.15
CA GLY A 150 -6.50 24.47 22.91
C GLY A 150 -7.17 23.13 23.15
N GLU A 151 -8.49 23.12 23.00
CA GLU A 151 -9.29 21.89 22.98
C GLU A 151 -9.41 21.42 21.53
N LEU A 152 -9.12 20.14 21.31
CA LEU A 152 -9.27 19.51 20.00
C LEU A 152 -10.72 19.01 19.91
N ALA A 153 -11.39 19.27 18.80
CA ALA A 153 -12.77 18.82 18.59
C ALA A 153 -12.86 17.94 17.34
N CYS A 154 -14.01 17.28 17.18
CA CYS A 154 -14.30 16.46 16.01
C CYS A 154 -15.42 17.09 15.17
N THR A 155 -15.21 17.17 13.86
CA THR A 155 -16.24 17.62 12.92
C THR A 155 -17.28 16.54 12.64
N ALA A 156 -18.39 16.89 11.99
CA ALA A 156 -19.39 15.93 11.54
C ALA A 156 -18.90 15.07 10.36
N GLU A 157 -17.71 15.37 9.85
CA GLU A 157 -17.00 14.66 8.81
C GLU A 157 -15.83 13.82 9.38
N CYS A 158 -15.74 13.68 10.71
CA CYS A 158 -14.74 12.88 11.43
C CYS A 158 -13.30 13.24 11.12
N THR A 159 -13.10 14.55 10.94
CA THR A 159 -11.80 15.20 10.87
C THR A 159 -11.62 16.09 12.09
N TYR A 160 -10.38 16.31 12.51
CA TYR A 160 -10.10 17.22 13.61
C TYR A 160 -10.54 18.65 13.28
N ASP A 161 -11.33 19.23 14.18
CA ASP A 161 -11.61 20.65 14.19
C ASP A 161 -10.53 21.38 14.99
N TYR A 162 -9.77 22.23 14.30
CA TYR A 162 -8.70 23.03 14.86
C TYR A 162 -9.14 24.45 15.21
N SER A 163 -10.44 24.80 15.12
CA SER A 163 -10.92 26.17 15.33
C SER A 163 -10.58 26.72 16.72
N ASP A 164 -10.57 25.84 17.72
CA ASP A 164 -10.25 26.16 19.12
C ASP A 164 -8.75 25.96 19.45
N CYS A 165 -7.97 25.50 18.48
CA CYS A 165 -6.51 25.45 18.58
C CYS A 165 -5.90 26.82 18.22
N SER A 166 -4.93 27.27 19.02
CA SER A 166 -4.14 28.46 18.70
C SER A 166 -2.79 28.04 18.08
N LYS A 167 -2.60 28.14 16.76
CA LYS A 167 -1.24 28.03 16.17
C LYS A 167 -0.37 29.26 16.51
N PRO A 168 0.96 29.19 16.82
CA PRO A 168 1.82 28.08 17.35
C PRO A 168 2.67 28.49 18.61
N PRO A 169 3.55 27.64 19.24
CA PRO A 169 4.95 27.44 18.76
C PRO A 169 5.57 26.03 19.00
N PRO A 170 6.56 25.60 18.18
CA PRO A 170 7.89 25.47 18.78
C PRO A 170 8.97 26.18 17.95
N GLY A 171 9.37 27.35 18.46
CA GLY A 171 10.59 28.08 18.08
C GLY A 171 10.43 29.18 17.03
N TRP A 172 10.12 30.39 17.49
CA TRP A 172 10.60 31.67 16.92
C TRP A 172 10.70 31.77 15.38
N GLU A 173 9.59 32.12 14.73
CA GLU A 173 9.66 32.84 13.46
C GLU A 173 9.79 34.35 13.75
N ASP A 174 10.89 34.76 14.39
CA ASP A 174 11.42 36.14 14.29
C ASP A 174 12.74 36.28 15.07
N ASP A 175 13.82 35.71 14.53
CA ASP A 175 15.17 36.23 14.81
C ASP A 175 15.61 37.13 13.65
N GLY A 176 14.95 38.28 13.56
CA GLY A 176 15.60 39.47 13.03
C GLY A 176 16.69 39.93 14.00
N GLY A 177 17.81 39.22 14.02
CA GLY A 177 18.94 39.48 14.93
C GLY A 177 20.27 39.22 14.23
N ASP A 178 20.92 40.31 13.83
CA ASP A 178 22.37 40.38 13.61
C ASP A 178 23.08 39.81 14.84
N ASP A 179 23.77 38.69 14.67
CA ASP A 179 24.96 38.39 15.46
C ASP A 179 25.97 37.64 14.59
N SER A 180 26.95 38.42 14.14
CA SER A 180 28.19 37.94 13.56
C SER A 180 28.99 37.17 14.62
N ALA A 181 29.05 35.84 14.51
CA ALA A 181 30.09 35.05 15.16
C ALA A 181 30.56 33.92 14.22
N PRO A 182 31.87 33.83 13.92
CA PRO A 182 32.40 32.81 13.02
C PRO A 182 32.48 31.49 13.78
N VAL A 183 31.75 30.49 13.31
CA VAL A 183 31.91 29.12 13.78
C VAL A 183 33.02 28.48 12.95
N GLU A 184 34.05 28.00 13.64
CA GLU A 184 35.23 27.39 13.05
C GLU A 184 34.89 26.03 12.43
N GLU A 185 35.21 25.90 11.14
CA GLU A 185 35.01 24.73 10.29
C GLU A 185 36.11 23.69 10.52
N GLU A 186 35.90 22.72 11.41
CA GLU A 186 36.72 21.50 11.45
C GLU A 186 36.07 20.43 10.58
N GLY A 187 36.39 20.49 9.29
CA GLY A 187 35.99 19.52 8.28
C GLY A 187 36.65 18.16 8.47
N CYS A 188 35.85 17.12 8.68
CA CYS A 188 36.29 15.74 8.60
C CYS A 188 36.19 15.25 7.15
N SER A 189 37.30 15.35 6.41
CA SER A 189 37.42 14.87 5.03
C SER A 189 37.64 13.36 4.99
N ALA A 190 36.59 12.59 4.66
CA ALA A 190 36.71 11.17 4.31
C ALA A 190 37.00 11.02 2.81
N THR A 191 38.21 10.56 2.49
CA THR A 191 38.64 10.27 1.12
C THR A 191 37.96 9.00 0.60
N GLY A 192 36.81 9.18 -0.07
CA GLY A 192 36.12 8.13 -0.81
C GLY A 192 36.79 7.87 -2.16
N ARG A 193 37.52 6.76 -2.27
CA ARG A 193 38.21 6.29 -3.48
C ARG A 193 37.19 5.90 -4.56
N ALA A 194 37.29 6.54 -5.73
CA ALA A 194 36.47 6.22 -6.91
C ALA A 194 36.62 4.75 -7.33
N PRO A 195 35.52 4.03 -7.62
CA PRO A 195 35.61 2.73 -8.26
C PRO A 195 36.03 2.90 -9.74
N SER A 196 36.96 2.04 -10.16
CA SER A 196 37.52 2.01 -11.51
C SER A 196 36.47 1.68 -12.57
N ALA A 197 36.62 2.31 -13.74
CA ALA A 197 35.76 2.24 -14.93
C ALA A 197 35.77 0.90 -15.70
N LEU A 198 35.82 -0.23 -14.99
CA LEU A 198 35.88 -1.59 -15.60
C LEU A 198 34.76 -2.53 -15.15
N ALA A 199 33.70 -2.00 -14.53
CA ALA A 199 32.46 -2.73 -14.21
C ALA A 199 31.21 -2.16 -14.92
N ALA A 200 31.38 -1.26 -15.90
CA ALA A 200 30.26 -0.52 -16.51
C ALA A 200 29.71 -1.16 -17.80
N LEU A 201 30.30 -2.24 -18.33
CA LEU A 201 29.91 -2.82 -19.64
C LEU A 201 29.23 -4.19 -19.58
N LEU A 202 29.08 -4.82 -18.41
CA LEU A 202 28.31 -6.06 -18.26
C LEU A 202 26.95 -5.88 -17.57
N ALA A 203 26.67 -4.71 -16.99
CA ALA A 203 25.36 -4.38 -16.40
C ALA A 203 24.36 -3.82 -17.42
N ALA A 204 24.82 -3.25 -18.54
CA ALA A 204 23.96 -2.56 -19.50
C ALA A 204 23.02 -3.50 -20.30
N GLY A 205 23.43 -4.76 -20.50
CA GLY A 205 22.61 -5.76 -21.20
C GLY A 205 21.45 -6.33 -20.36
N CYS A 206 21.64 -6.46 -19.05
CA CYS A 206 20.61 -6.99 -18.14
C CYS A 206 19.57 -5.94 -17.73
N LEU A 207 19.92 -4.65 -17.72
CA LEU A 207 18.96 -3.58 -17.42
C LEU A 207 17.98 -3.30 -18.58
N ALA A 208 18.41 -3.43 -19.84
CA ALA A 208 17.55 -3.12 -20.98
C ALA A 208 16.37 -4.09 -21.15
N ALA A 209 16.52 -5.35 -20.74
CA ALA A 209 15.45 -6.36 -20.77
C ALA A 209 14.52 -6.33 -19.54
N ALA A 210 14.95 -5.73 -18.42
CA ALA A 210 14.15 -5.63 -17.19
C ALA A 210 13.29 -4.36 -17.11
N ILE A 211 13.58 -3.33 -17.93
CA ILE A 211 12.91 -2.03 -17.85
C ILE A 211 11.63 -1.98 -18.73
N THR A 212 11.45 -2.87 -19.70
CA THR A 212 10.34 -2.79 -20.66
C THR A 212 9.15 -3.73 -20.39
N ARG A 213 9.06 -4.35 -19.19
CA ARG A 213 7.88 -5.13 -18.79
C ARG A 213 7.48 -5.00 -17.32
N ARG A 214 7.63 -3.82 -16.71
CA ARG A 214 6.85 -3.51 -15.51
C ARG A 214 5.46 -3.09 -15.96
N ARG A 215 4.60 -4.07 -16.22
CA ARG A 215 3.17 -3.81 -16.04
C ARG A 215 3.04 -3.45 -14.56
N ARG A 216 2.44 -2.29 -14.29
CA ARG A 216 2.07 -1.96 -12.92
C ARG A 216 0.92 -2.91 -12.61
N CYS A 217 1.16 -3.77 -11.61
CA CYS A 217 0.72 -5.16 -11.56
C CYS A 217 1.33 -5.99 -12.72
#